data_AF-A0A4Y8CAN1-F1
#
_entry.id   AF-A0A4Y8CAN1-F1
#
_cell.length_a   1.000
_cell.length_b   1.000
_cell.length_c   1.000
_cell.angle_alpha   90.00
_cell.angle_beta   90.00
_cell.angle_gamma   90.00
#
_symmetry.space_group_name_H-M   'P 1'
#
loop_
_entity.id
_entity.type
_entity.pdbx_description
1 polymer ?
#
loop_
_entity_poly.entity_id
_entity_poly.type
_entity_poly.pdbx_seq_one_letter_code
_entity_poly.pdbx_strand_id
1 'polypeptide(L)'
;SKELATAEDKESLKAKLSENKSKINEQSVKVNALENELEEIAHAIPNIPDECVPVGEDEDENVELKKVLNPPSFDFTPKEHFELGESLNWLDFVRGVKISQSRFCVLKNEGALLSRALVNYMIDFNRSHGFEFVNVPFLVNGATMFGTGQLPKFKEDMYKV
;
A
#
# COMPACT_ATOMS: atom_id res chain seq x y z
N SER A 1 29.44 0.05 -38.68
CA SER A 1 30.71 0.08 -37.92
C SER A 1 31.73 -0.96 -38.39
N LYS A 2 31.37 -2.25 -38.47
CA LYS A 2 32.32 -3.30 -38.90
C LYS A 2 32.82 -3.13 -40.34
N GLU A 3 31.95 -2.71 -41.27
CA GLU A 3 32.30 -2.44 -42.68
C GLU A 3 33.23 -1.23 -42.88
N LEU A 4 33.27 -0.32 -41.91
CA LEU A 4 34.08 0.90 -41.99
C LEU A 4 35.59 0.62 -41.85
N ALA A 5 35.93 -0.56 -41.33
CA ALA A 5 37.31 -1.02 -41.16
C ALA A 5 37.95 -1.51 -42.47
N THR A 6 37.14 -1.98 -43.43
CA THR A 6 37.60 -2.65 -44.67
C THR A 6 37.25 -1.89 -45.94
N ALA A 7 36.47 -0.81 -45.88
CA ALA A 7 35.98 -0.08 -47.04
C ALA A 7 36.92 1.04 -47.53
N GLU A 8 36.95 1.25 -48.85
CA GLU A 8 37.68 2.33 -49.52
C GLU A 8 36.96 3.69 -49.39
N ASP A 9 35.63 3.72 -49.49
CA ASP A 9 34.80 4.94 -49.29
C ASP A 9 34.42 5.12 -47.82
N LYS A 10 35.39 5.57 -47.02
CA LYS A 10 35.24 5.76 -45.58
C LYS A 10 34.39 6.98 -45.21
N GLU A 11 34.31 8.01 -46.05
CA GLU A 11 33.54 9.23 -45.75
C GLU A 11 32.04 8.99 -45.87
N SER A 12 31.57 8.36 -46.95
CA SER A 12 30.16 8.02 -47.13
C SER A 12 29.66 7.08 -46.01
N LEU A 13 30.48 6.09 -45.64
CA LEU A 13 30.15 5.17 -44.54
C LEU A 13 30.16 5.86 -43.17
N LYS A 14 31.02 6.86 -42.94
CA LYS A 14 30.98 7.68 -41.71
C LYS A 14 29.71 8.51 -41.63
N ALA A 15 29.29 9.13 -42.74
CA ALA A 15 28.06 9.90 -42.80
C ALA A 15 26.82 9.02 -42.50
N LYS A 16 26.71 7.85 -43.16
CA LYS A 16 25.66 6.86 -42.90
C LYS A 16 25.68 6.35 -41.45
N LEU A 17 26.87 6.11 -40.89
CA LEU A 17 27.00 5.70 -39.49
C LEU A 17 26.52 6.79 -38.53
N SER A 18 26.83 8.05 -38.81
CA SER A 18 26.37 9.19 -38.01
C SER A 18 24.85 9.34 -38.09
N GLU A 19 24.27 9.24 -39.27
CA GLU A 19 22.83 9.27 -39.48
C GLU A 19 22.13 8.13 -38.74
N ASN A 20 22.65 6.91 -38.85
CA ASN A 20 22.09 5.76 -38.13
C ASN A 20 22.19 5.93 -36.61
N LYS A 21 23.27 6.51 -36.09
CA LYS A 21 23.37 6.85 -34.67
C LYS A 21 22.30 7.87 -34.24
N SER A 22 22.04 8.90 -35.05
CA SER A 22 20.96 9.86 -34.78
C SER A 22 19.61 9.17 -34.72
N LYS A 23 19.30 8.35 -35.74
CA LYS A 23 18.05 7.57 -35.79
C LYS A 23 17.90 6.64 -34.60
N ILE A 24 18.96 5.92 -34.21
CA ILE A 24 18.94 5.05 -33.02
C ILE A 24 18.60 5.88 -31.78
N ASN A 25 19.28 7.01 -31.56
CA ASN A 25 19.00 7.86 -30.41
C ASN A 25 17.54 8.37 -30.40
N GLU A 26 17.04 8.84 -31.54
CA GLU A 26 15.66 9.31 -31.68
C GLU A 26 14.65 8.20 -31.39
N GLN A 27 14.87 6.99 -31.90
CA GLN A 27 13.98 5.84 -31.66
C GLN A 27 14.07 5.35 -30.23
N SER A 28 15.26 5.35 -29.61
CA SER A 28 15.43 4.98 -28.20
C SER A 28 14.66 5.93 -27.27
N VAL A 29 14.65 7.24 -27.55
CA VAL A 29 13.83 8.19 -26.78
C VAL A 29 12.34 7.87 -26.90
N LYS A 30 11.87 7.50 -28.10
CA LYS A 30 10.47 7.11 -28.33
C LYS A 30 10.10 5.82 -27.62
N VAL A 31 10.95 4.80 -27.68
CA VAL A 31 10.75 3.52 -26.99
C VAL A 31 10.63 3.75 -25.49
N ASN A 32 11.58 4.48 -24.89
CA ASN A 32 11.54 4.76 -23.45
C ASN A 32 10.25 5.49 -23.04
N ALA A 33 9.76 6.42 -23.86
CA ALA A 33 8.52 7.13 -23.58
C ALA A 33 7.30 6.19 -23.62
N LEU A 34 7.21 5.31 -24.62
CA LEU A 34 6.12 4.35 -24.76
C LEU A 34 6.18 3.25 -23.69
N GLU A 35 7.37 2.83 -23.29
CA GLU A 35 7.56 1.88 -22.18
C GLU A 35 7.08 2.48 -20.86
N ASN A 36 7.42 3.74 -20.57
CA ASN A 36 6.91 4.43 -19.38
C ASN A 36 5.37 4.54 -19.40
N GLU A 37 4.77 4.88 -20.54
CA GLU A 37 3.31 4.95 -20.67
C GLU A 37 2.65 3.58 -20.45
N LEU A 38 3.24 2.52 -21.00
CA LEU A 38 2.79 1.14 -20.79
C LEU A 38 2.89 0.74 -19.32
N GLU A 39 4.01 1.05 -18.66
CA GLU A 39 4.22 0.77 -17.24
C GLU A 39 3.20 1.50 -16.37
N GLU A 40 2.95 2.79 -16.63
CA GLU A 40 1.94 3.58 -15.90
C GLU A 40 0.55 2.93 -15.96
N ILE A 41 0.15 2.46 -17.14
CA ILE A 41 -1.12 1.73 -17.31
C ILE A 41 -1.08 0.40 -16.56
N ALA A 42 -0.01 -0.39 -16.74
CA ALA A 42 0.13 -1.71 -16.13
C ALA A 42 0.07 -1.65 -14.60
N HIS A 43 0.69 -0.64 -13.98
CA HIS A 43 0.69 -0.47 -12.53
C HIS A 43 -0.65 -0.02 -11.93
N ALA A 44 -1.62 0.38 -12.75
CA ALA A 44 -2.97 0.72 -12.29
C ALA A 44 -3.94 -0.48 -12.27
N ILE A 45 -3.57 -1.57 -12.96
CA ILE A 45 -4.40 -2.76 -13.10
C ILE A 45 -4.42 -3.53 -11.76
N PRO A 46 -5.61 -3.77 -11.16
CA PRO A 46 -5.71 -4.56 -9.93
C PRO A 46 -5.38 -6.03 -10.19
N ASN A 47 -5.17 -6.79 -9.11
CA ASN A 47 -4.96 -8.23 -9.24
C ASN A 47 -6.23 -8.93 -9.77
N ILE A 48 -6.04 -10.03 -10.50
CA ILE A 48 -7.14 -10.85 -11.00
C ILE A 48 -7.74 -11.65 -9.83
N PRO A 49 -9.05 -11.55 -9.56
CA PRO A 49 -9.70 -12.37 -8.54
C PRO A 49 -9.57 -13.87 -8.84
N ASP A 50 -9.45 -14.69 -7.79
CA ASP A 50 -9.45 -16.15 -7.94
C ASP A 50 -10.84 -16.66 -8.37
N GLU A 51 -10.88 -17.80 -9.08
CA GLU A 51 -12.13 -18.41 -9.56
C GLU A 51 -13.13 -18.75 -8.44
N CYS A 52 -12.65 -18.94 -7.20
CA CYS A 52 -13.51 -19.20 -6.04
C CYS A 52 -14.16 -17.93 -5.44
N VAL A 53 -13.78 -16.74 -5.89
CA VAL A 53 -14.34 -15.48 -5.38
C VAL A 53 -15.71 -15.23 -6.01
N PRO A 54 -16.79 -15.06 -5.22
CA PRO A 54 -18.10 -14.71 -5.77
C PRO A 54 -18.06 -13.39 -6.54
N VAL A 55 -18.76 -13.36 -7.68
CA VAL A 55 -18.95 -12.12 -8.44
C VAL A 55 -20.01 -11.27 -7.72
N GLY A 56 -19.69 -9.99 -7.50
CA GLY A 56 -20.61 -8.98 -6.96
C GLY A 56 -20.15 -7.58 -7.32
N GLU A 57 -21.08 -6.62 -7.36
CA GLU A 57 -20.83 -5.21 -7.68
C GLU A 57 -20.29 -4.44 -6.47
N ASP A 58 -20.83 -4.73 -5.28
CA ASP A 58 -20.56 -4.01 -4.04
C ASP A 58 -20.57 -4.93 -2.80
N GLU A 59 -20.48 -4.33 -1.62
CA GLU A 59 -20.42 -5.05 -0.35
C GLU A 59 -21.70 -5.80 0.04
N ASP A 60 -22.87 -5.46 -0.53
CA ASP A 60 -24.15 -6.10 -0.20
C ASP A 60 -24.24 -7.52 -0.78
N GLU A 61 -23.41 -7.84 -1.77
CA GLU A 61 -23.30 -9.16 -2.40
C GLU A 61 -22.27 -10.07 -1.70
N ASN A 62 -21.66 -9.63 -0.60
CA ASN A 62 -20.76 -10.47 0.19
C ASN A 62 -21.48 -11.66 0.82
N VAL A 63 -20.84 -12.84 0.78
CA VAL A 63 -21.40 -14.09 1.32
C VAL A 63 -20.83 -14.38 2.71
N GLU A 64 -21.70 -14.50 3.72
CA GLU A 64 -21.29 -14.95 5.07
C GLU A 64 -20.91 -16.44 5.04
N LEU A 65 -19.61 -16.74 5.21
CA LEU A 65 -19.12 -18.13 5.21
C LEU A 65 -19.29 -18.82 6.57
N LYS A 66 -19.11 -18.09 7.66
CA LYS A 66 -19.12 -18.65 9.01
C LYS A 66 -19.40 -17.59 10.06
N LYS A 67 -20.31 -17.92 10.97
CA LYS A 67 -20.53 -17.19 12.22
C LYS A 67 -20.01 -18.00 13.40
N VAL A 68 -19.23 -17.37 14.27
CA VAL A 68 -18.66 -18.00 15.48
C VAL A 68 -19.18 -17.25 16.69
N LEU A 69 -19.72 -17.99 17.66
CA LEU A 69 -20.45 -17.45 18.81
C LEU A 69 -21.74 -16.70 18.41
N ASN A 70 -22.46 -16.22 19.42
CA ASN A 70 -23.65 -15.39 19.26
C ASN A 70 -23.36 -13.98 19.82
N PRO A 71 -23.85 -12.90 19.19
CA PRO A 71 -23.82 -11.58 19.78
C PRO A 71 -24.46 -11.58 21.17
N PRO A 72 -23.86 -10.90 22.17
CA PRO A 72 -24.40 -10.87 23.52
C PRO A 72 -25.76 -10.14 23.57
N SER A 73 -26.66 -10.63 24.42
CA SER A 73 -27.90 -9.92 24.77
C SER A 73 -27.67 -9.07 26.02
N PHE A 74 -28.09 -7.82 25.98
CA PHE A 74 -28.02 -6.90 27.12
C PHE A 74 -29.42 -6.63 27.66
N ASP A 75 -29.57 -6.58 28.98
CA ASP A 75 -30.76 -6.12 29.70
C ASP A 75 -30.80 -4.59 29.89
N PHE A 76 -29.81 -3.90 29.31
CA PHE A 76 -29.69 -2.45 29.26
C PHE A 76 -29.39 -1.99 27.83
N THR A 77 -29.53 -0.68 27.57
CA THR A 77 -29.11 -0.08 26.29
C THR A 77 -27.58 0.01 26.23
N PRO A 78 -26.89 -0.76 25.37
CA PRO A 78 -25.44 -0.74 25.30
C PRO A 78 -24.97 0.64 24.83
N LYS A 79 -23.89 1.12 25.45
CA LYS A 79 -23.23 2.36 25.06
C LYS A 79 -22.27 2.11 23.91
N GLU A 80 -22.13 3.09 23.03
CA GLU A 80 -21.10 3.09 22.01
C GLU A 80 -19.70 3.18 22.65
N HIS A 81 -18.69 2.68 21.93
CA HIS A 81 -17.31 2.62 22.45
C HIS A 81 -16.75 4.00 22.83
N PHE A 82 -17.10 5.05 22.09
CA PHE A 82 -16.62 6.42 22.35
C PHE A 82 -17.26 6.98 23.63
N GLU A 83 -18.57 6.79 23.81
CA GLU A 83 -19.29 7.27 25.00
C GLU A 83 -18.80 6.53 26.25
N LEU A 84 -18.63 5.22 26.16
CA LEU A 84 -18.09 4.40 27.25
C LEU A 84 -16.66 4.85 27.59
N GLY A 85 -15.80 4.96 26.58
CA GLY A 85 -14.41 5.36 26.73
C GLY A 85 -14.22 6.75 27.34
N GLU A 86 -15.05 7.72 26.95
CA GLU A 86 -15.05 9.06 27.56
C GLU A 86 -15.52 9.02 29.02
N SER A 87 -16.61 8.29 29.31
CA SER A 87 -17.16 8.17 30.67
C SER A 87 -16.20 7.50 31.66
N LEU A 88 -15.37 6.56 31.17
CA LEU A 88 -14.31 5.91 31.93
C LEU A 88 -13.00 6.72 31.97
N ASN A 89 -12.94 7.86 31.28
CA ASN A 89 -11.74 8.67 31.13
C ASN A 89 -10.56 7.87 30.51
N TRP A 90 -10.88 6.96 29.58
CA TRP A 90 -9.96 6.10 28.83
C TRP A 90 -9.66 6.66 27.44
N LEU A 91 -10.66 7.26 26.80
CA LEU A 91 -10.55 7.88 25.48
C LEU A 91 -10.67 9.40 25.61
N ASP A 92 -9.71 10.12 25.07
CA ASP A 92 -9.70 11.58 25.07
C ASP A 92 -9.46 12.14 23.67
N PHE A 93 -10.58 12.37 22.99
CA PHE A 93 -10.60 12.91 21.63
C PHE A 93 -10.22 14.39 21.60
N VAL A 94 -10.60 15.18 22.61
CA VAL A 94 -10.28 16.63 22.66
C VAL A 94 -8.76 16.84 22.72
N ARG A 95 -8.06 16.10 23.58
CA ARG A 95 -6.59 16.12 23.61
C ARG A 95 -5.99 15.54 22.33
N GLY A 96 -6.60 14.49 21.76
CA GLY A 96 -6.21 13.94 20.46
C GLY A 96 -6.21 14.99 19.35
N VAL A 97 -7.32 15.73 19.20
CA VAL A 97 -7.46 16.82 18.23
C VAL A 97 -6.46 17.95 18.50
N LYS A 98 -6.25 18.31 19.77
CA LYS A 98 -5.27 19.35 20.13
C LYS A 98 -3.84 18.98 19.69
N ILE A 99 -3.47 17.70 19.74
CA ILE A 99 -2.12 17.23 19.42
C ILE A 99 -1.95 16.97 17.90
N SER A 100 -2.96 16.37 17.26
CA SER A 100 -2.82 15.79 15.92
C SER A 100 -3.98 16.07 14.96
N GLN A 101 -4.92 16.94 15.31
CA GLN A 101 -6.16 17.24 14.56
C GLN A 101 -7.19 16.09 14.55
N SER A 102 -8.22 16.21 13.71
CA SER A 102 -9.33 15.24 13.62
C SER A 102 -8.84 13.80 13.40
N ARG A 103 -9.61 12.81 13.87
CA ARG A 103 -9.34 11.36 13.76
C ARG A 103 -8.18 10.84 14.64
N PHE A 104 -7.72 11.63 15.61
CA PHE A 104 -6.78 11.17 16.64
C PHE A 104 -7.43 11.14 18.03
N CYS A 105 -6.99 10.20 18.87
CA CYS A 105 -7.47 10.02 20.24
C CYS A 105 -6.29 9.72 21.18
N VAL A 106 -6.27 10.34 22.36
CA VAL A 106 -5.33 9.98 23.42
C VAL A 106 -5.95 8.86 24.27
N LEU A 107 -5.22 7.76 24.42
CA LEU A 107 -5.60 6.68 25.34
C LEU A 107 -5.04 6.96 26.74
N LYS A 108 -5.82 6.66 27.78
CA LYS A 108 -5.50 6.93 29.18
C LYS A 108 -5.83 5.75 30.09
N ASN A 109 -5.20 5.75 31.27
CA ASN A 109 -5.47 4.83 32.37
C ASN A 109 -5.54 3.36 31.91
N GLU A 110 -6.55 2.61 32.34
CA GLU A 110 -6.75 1.21 31.98
C GLU A 110 -7.01 1.03 30.49
N GLY A 111 -7.59 2.01 29.79
CA GLY A 111 -7.73 1.96 28.33
C GLY A 111 -6.39 1.91 27.59
N ALA A 112 -5.41 2.70 28.06
CA ALA A 112 -4.04 2.63 27.52
C ALA A 112 -3.35 1.31 27.84
N LEU A 113 -3.56 0.77 29.06
CA LEU A 113 -3.02 -0.54 29.45
C LEU A 113 -3.64 -1.67 28.63
N LEU A 114 -4.96 -1.63 28.42
CA LEU A 114 -5.71 -2.62 27.65
C LEU A 114 -5.27 -2.63 26.19
N SER A 115 -5.12 -1.47 25.57
CA SER A 115 -4.60 -1.36 24.20
C SER A 115 -3.24 -2.06 24.06
N ARG A 116 -2.31 -1.79 24.99
CA ARG A 116 -1.00 -2.45 25.00
C ARG A 116 -1.09 -3.96 25.29
N ALA A 117 -1.99 -4.37 26.17
CA ALA A 117 -2.21 -5.78 26.48
C ALA A 117 -2.72 -6.55 25.25
N LEU A 118 -3.64 -5.97 24.48
CA LEU A 118 -4.14 -6.58 23.24
C LEU A 118 -3.04 -6.74 22.19
N VAL A 119 -2.19 -5.72 22.00
CA VAL A 119 -1.03 -5.82 21.08
C VAL A 119 -0.11 -6.97 21.50
N ASN A 120 0.28 -7.05 22.78
CA ASN A 120 1.15 -8.10 23.27
C ASN A 120 0.53 -9.49 23.16
N TYR A 121 -0.77 -9.61 23.49
CA TYR A 121 -1.50 -10.86 23.31
C TYR A 121 -1.44 -11.35 21.86
N MET A 122 -1.68 -10.46 20.88
CA MET A 122 -1.63 -10.83 19.47
C MET A 122 -0.22 -11.22 19.01
N ILE A 123 0.82 -10.56 19.53
CA ILE A 123 2.22 -10.93 19.25
C ILE A 123 2.49 -12.35 19.76
N ASP A 124 2.20 -12.63 21.04
CA ASP A 124 2.48 -13.93 21.64
C ASP A 124 1.61 -15.04 21.03
N PHE A 125 0.34 -14.75 20.73
CA PHE A 125 -0.56 -15.65 20.03
C PHE A 125 0.03 -16.05 18.67
N ASN A 126 0.38 -15.10 17.80
CA ASN A 126 0.93 -15.43 16.48
C ASN A 126 2.30 -16.11 16.55
N ARG A 127 3.15 -15.72 17.51
CA ARG A 127 4.43 -16.42 17.75
C ARG A 127 4.25 -17.88 18.10
N SER A 128 3.25 -18.21 18.93
CA SER A 128 2.91 -19.61 19.25
C SER A 128 2.40 -20.39 18.03
N HIS A 129 1.98 -19.72 16.95
CA HIS A 129 1.54 -20.30 15.68
C HIS A 129 2.63 -20.27 14.59
N GLY A 130 3.90 -20.04 14.97
CA GLY A 130 5.04 -20.17 14.07
C GLY A 130 5.42 -18.90 13.32
N PHE A 131 4.81 -17.76 13.60
CA PHE A 131 5.23 -16.48 13.05
C PHE A 131 6.49 -15.95 13.76
N GLU A 132 7.48 -15.50 13.00
CA GLU A 132 8.63 -14.77 13.54
C GLU A 132 8.24 -13.34 13.90
N PHE A 133 8.67 -12.88 15.07
CA PHE A 133 8.44 -11.50 15.49
C PHE A 133 9.55 -10.59 14.95
N VAL A 134 9.20 -9.70 14.02
CA VAL A 134 10.11 -8.75 13.39
C VAL A 134 9.66 -7.32 13.68
N ASN A 135 10.55 -6.49 14.21
CA ASN A 135 10.31 -5.06 14.39
C ASN A 135 10.88 -4.28 13.19
N VAL A 136 10.06 -3.47 12.53
CA VAL A 136 10.38 -2.84 11.24
C VAL A 136 10.28 -1.31 11.30
N PRO A 137 10.92 -0.57 10.38
CA PRO A 137 10.71 0.86 10.24
C PRO A 137 9.25 1.21 9.90
N PHE A 138 8.72 2.30 10.47
CA PHE A 138 7.37 2.81 10.15
C PHE A 138 7.36 3.87 9.04
N LEU A 139 8.53 4.41 8.69
CA LEU A 139 8.74 5.24 7.51
C LEU A 139 9.52 4.43 6.48
N VAL A 140 9.01 4.38 5.25
CA VAL A 140 9.59 3.58 4.17
C VAL A 140 9.75 4.41 2.91
N ASN A 141 10.63 3.97 2.00
CA ASN A 141 10.85 4.66 0.73
C ASN A 141 9.75 4.32 -0.30
N GLY A 142 9.70 5.09 -1.39
CA GLY A 142 8.70 4.89 -2.44
C GLY A 142 8.79 3.53 -3.14
N ALA A 143 10.00 2.95 -3.26
CA ALA A 143 10.17 1.64 -3.89
C ALA A 143 9.52 0.52 -3.06
N THR A 144 9.58 0.60 -1.72
CA THR A 144 8.85 -0.33 -0.83
C THR A 144 7.34 -0.25 -1.05
N MET A 145 6.79 0.96 -1.09
CA MET A 145 5.35 1.20 -1.27
C MET A 145 4.84 0.82 -2.65
N PHE A 146 5.70 0.93 -3.65
CA PHE A 146 5.43 0.44 -5.00
C PHE A 146 5.41 -1.10 -5.03
N GLY A 147 6.37 -1.75 -4.38
CA GLY A 147 6.45 -3.21 -4.32
C GLY A 147 5.22 -3.89 -3.70
N THR A 148 4.50 -3.20 -2.81
CA THR A 148 3.26 -3.69 -2.18
C THR A 148 1.97 -3.10 -2.78
N GLY A 149 2.07 -2.32 -3.87
CA GLY A 149 0.94 -1.84 -4.67
C GLY A 149 0.24 -0.57 -4.17
N GLN A 150 0.75 0.12 -3.14
CA GLN A 150 0.17 1.41 -2.71
C GLN A 150 0.51 2.52 -3.69
N LEU A 151 1.74 2.54 -4.21
CA LEU A 151 2.11 3.43 -5.31
C LEU A 151 1.99 2.70 -6.66
N PRO A 152 1.54 3.39 -7.72
CA PRO A 152 1.22 4.82 -7.77
C PRO A 152 -0.24 5.16 -7.39
N LYS A 153 -1.15 4.17 -7.40
CA LYS A 153 -2.62 4.38 -7.41
C LYS A 153 -3.19 5.02 -6.14
N PHE A 154 -2.67 4.68 -4.96
CA PHE A 154 -3.21 5.09 -3.65
C PHE A 154 -2.30 6.10 -2.94
N LYS A 155 -1.57 6.91 -3.71
CA LYS A 155 -0.62 7.90 -3.18
C LYS A 155 -1.27 8.91 -2.23
N GLU A 156 -2.50 9.31 -2.50
CA GLU A 156 -3.23 10.33 -1.71
C GLU A 156 -3.74 9.77 -0.37
N ASP A 157 -3.75 8.44 -0.20
CA ASP A 157 -4.16 7.79 1.06
C ASP A 157 -3.02 7.76 2.10
N MET A 158 -1.86 8.33 1.78
CA MET A 158 -0.63 8.21 2.56
C MET A 158 -0.17 9.53 3.17
N TYR A 159 0.41 9.45 4.37
CA TYR A 159 1.24 10.55 4.90
C TYR A 159 2.61 10.52 4.23
N LYS A 160 2.99 11.65 3.62
CA LYS A 160 4.30 11.85 3.00
C LYS A 160 5.12 12.85 3.81
N VAL A 161 6.40 12.53 4.00
CA VAL A 161 7.43 13.42 4.56
C VAL A 161 8.27 14.00 3.43
#